data_AF-A0A523G6C3-F1
#
_entry.id   AF-A0A523G6C3-F1
#
_cell.length_a   1.000
_cell.length_b   1.000
_cell.length_c   1.000
_cell.angle_alpha   90.00
_cell.angle_beta   90.00
_cell.angle_gamma   90.00
#
_symmetry.space_group_name_H-M   'P 1'
#
loop_
_entity.id
_entity.type
_entity.pdbx_description
1 polymer ?
#
loop_
_entity_poly.entity_id
_entity_poly.type
_entity_poly.pdbx_seq_one_letter_code
_entity_poly.pdbx_strand_id
1 'polypeptide(L)'
;MHVRVLFFVILSLIAFSCFAQQPVTVNQDSTKTSAVQKKESPFVTGYYSLGFFDVDLRYFIKYNNYEGFRFGFGGITNERLFKNFKVGGYVARGIKDEEYKYSLGGNIKLNSKTRTWLSLYYVNDINEIGSFKYLTDARVYSVFEPRLLNVTQFYTYRTWRTGLQHEFSKKLVSEIRFSQTKIDQIENYHFLKDGIAYKNYHITEVTVSCRISPQTNFITTDDGRIEYFDGLPKISVQLTQGIKDVAKSDFTYTKLGLKLDYYIKRTDLSSTNFLLESAIAFGDVPLTHL
;
A
#
# COMPACT_ATOMS: atom_id res chain seq x y z
N MET A 1 2.05 14.01 29.79
CA MET A 1 2.60 12.72 29.32
C MET A 1 2.81 12.66 27.79
N HIS A 2 3.04 13.80 27.12
CA HIS A 2 3.14 13.86 25.65
C HIS A 2 4.56 14.15 25.11
N VAL A 3 5.50 14.54 25.97
CA VAL A 3 6.89 14.85 25.57
C VAL A 3 7.79 13.61 25.52
N ARG A 4 7.47 12.56 26.29
CA ARG A 4 8.31 11.34 26.38
C ARG A 4 8.21 10.43 25.16
N VAL A 5 7.08 10.44 24.45
CA VAL A 5 6.89 9.62 23.23
C VAL A 5 7.63 10.24 22.03
N LEU A 6 7.63 11.58 21.93
CA LEU A 6 8.36 12.29 20.87
C LEU A 6 9.88 12.14 21.03
N PHE A 7 10.37 12.11 22.26
CA PHE A 7 11.79 11.93 22.56
C PHE A 7 12.28 10.52 22.20
N PHE A 8 11.45 9.48 22.36
CA PHE A 8 11.81 8.10 22.01
C PHE A 8 11.89 7.88 20.48
N VAL A 9 11.04 8.54 19.71
CA VAL A 9 11.08 8.48 18.23
C VAL A 9 12.30 9.21 17.69
N ILE A 10 12.67 10.37 18.26
CA ILE A 10 13.86 11.12 17.85
C ILE A 10 15.16 10.41 18.29
N LEU A 11 15.19 9.75 19.45
CA LEU A 11 16.36 8.98 19.91
C LEU A 11 16.61 7.74 19.05
N SER A 12 15.56 7.13 18.47
CA SER A 12 15.70 6.01 17.53
C SER A 12 16.28 6.40 16.17
N LEU A 13 16.16 7.68 15.78
CA LEU A 13 16.71 8.22 14.53
C LEU A 13 18.20 8.60 14.65
N ILE A 14 18.72 8.82 15.87
CA ILE A 14 20.11 9.22 16.11
C ILE A 14 21.03 8.00 16.34
N ALA A 15 20.49 6.83 16.69
CA ALA A 15 21.29 5.63 16.97
C ALA A 15 21.82 4.89 15.72
N PHE A 16 21.47 5.31 14.49
CA PHE A 16 21.94 4.67 13.25
C PHE A 16 23.02 5.45 12.48
N SER A 17 23.59 6.50 13.06
CA SER A 17 24.82 7.09 12.54
C SER A 17 26.06 6.36 13.07
N CYS A 18 26.29 5.10 12.66
CA CYS A 18 27.65 4.57 12.54
C CYS A 18 27.73 3.27 11.74
N PHE A 19 28.77 3.19 10.90
CA PHE A 19 29.12 2.14 9.93
C PHE A 19 28.42 2.18 8.57
N ALA A 20 28.61 3.29 7.85
CA ALA A 20 28.66 3.23 6.39
C ALA A 20 29.93 2.47 5.97
N GLN A 21 29.76 1.25 5.45
CA GLN A 21 30.86 0.52 4.80
C GLN A 21 31.26 1.29 3.53
N GLN A 22 32.54 1.64 3.39
CA GLN A 22 33.03 2.32 2.19
C GLN A 22 32.88 1.37 0.99
N PRO A 23 32.20 1.77 -0.10
CA PRO A 23 32.18 0.95 -1.30
C PRO A 23 33.59 0.90 -1.91
N VAL A 24 34.00 -0.28 -2.34
CA VAL A 24 35.25 -0.49 -3.08
C VAL A 24 35.13 0.25 -4.42
N THR A 25 35.91 1.31 -4.60
CA THR A 25 36.08 2.00 -5.89
C THR A 25 37.02 1.21 -6.78
N VAL A 26 36.51 0.66 -7.88
CA VAL A 26 37.31 0.22 -9.03
C VAL A 26 37.16 1.25 -10.14
N ASN A 27 38.28 1.74 -10.67
CA ASN A 27 38.33 2.77 -11.72
C ASN A 27 37.59 2.32 -12.98
N GLN A 28 36.72 3.19 -13.51
CA GLN A 28 35.96 2.96 -14.74
C GLN A 28 36.73 3.45 -15.96
N ASP A 29 36.90 2.57 -16.94
CA ASP A 29 37.17 2.97 -18.32
C ASP A 29 35.85 3.16 -19.07
N SER A 30 35.77 4.22 -19.87
CA SER A 30 34.51 4.76 -20.37
C SER A 30 34.08 4.11 -21.68
N THR A 31 33.02 3.29 -21.65
CA THR A 31 32.19 3.04 -22.85
C THR A 31 30.72 2.93 -22.46
N LYS A 32 29.99 4.03 -22.69
CA LYS A 32 28.54 4.12 -22.48
C LYS A 32 27.81 3.41 -23.62
N THR A 33 27.36 2.18 -23.37
CA THR A 33 26.38 1.52 -24.24
C THR A 33 25.00 1.61 -23.59
N SER A 34 24.11 2.38 -24.20
CA SER A 34 22.72 2.57 -23.77
C SER A 34 22.00 1.22 -23.71
N ALA A 35 21.80 0.68 -22.51
CA ALA A 35 21.03 -0.55 -22.31
C ALA A 35 19.59 -0.35 -22.80
N VAL A 36 19.19 -1.12 -23.81
CA VAL A 36 17.81 -1.21 -24.27
C VAL A 36 16.96 -1.72 -23.10
N GLN A 37 16.03 -0.91 -22.60
CA GLN A 37 15.12 -1.29 -21.52
C GLN A 37 14.23 -2.44 -22.00
N LYS A 38 14.51 -3.66 -21.50
CA LYS A 38 13.69 -4.85 -21.76
C LYS A 38 12.29 -4.62 -21.18
N LYS A 39 11.26 -4.67 -22.02
CA LYS A 39 9.86 -4.58 -21.59
C LYS A 39 9.55 -5.75 -20.65
N GLU A 40 9.22 -5.45 -19.40
CA GLU A 40 8.86 -6.46 -18.41
C GLU A 40 7.58 -7.20 -18.83
N SER A 41 7.52 -8.50 -18.51
CA SER A 41 6.36 -9.33 -18.82
C SER A 41 5.11 -8.83 -18.07
N PRO A 42 3.91 -8.84 -18.69
CA PRO A 42 2.65 -8.53 -18.01
C PRO A 42 2.41 -9.32 -16.74
N PHE A 43 2.98 -10.54 -16.64
CA PHE A 43 2.90 -11.40 -15.46
C PHE A 43 3.82 -10.94 -14.31
N VAL A 44 4.73 -10.01 -14.56
CA VAL A 44 5.59 -9.39 -13.54
C VAL A 44 4.93 -8.09 -13.05
N THR A 45 4.49 -7.24 -13.98
CA THR A 45 3.88 -5.94 -13.66
C THR A 45 2.43 -6.06 -13.18
N GLY A 46 1.76 -7.14 -13.56
CA GLY A 46 0.35 -7.36 -13.34
C GLY A 46 -0.58 -6.57 -14.23
N TYR A 47 -0.05 -5.93 -15.28
CA TYR A 47 -0.82 -5.13 -16.23
C TYR A 47 -0.61 -5.63 -17.65
N TYR A 48 -1.72 -5.75 -18.37
CA TYR A 48 -1.71 -5.99 -19.81
C TYR A 48 -2.21 -4.74 -20.55
N SER A 49 -1.30 -4.05 -21.23
CA SER A 49 -1.60 -2.79 -21.93
C SER A 49 -2.30 -3.02 -23.28
N LEU A 50 -3.57 -2.64 -23.35
CA LEU A 50 -4.41 -2.58 -24.54
C LEU A 50 -4.57 -1.13 -25.01
N GLY A 51 -3.71 -0.68 -25.92
CA GLY A 51 -3.79 0.69 -26.44
C GLY A 51 -3.66 1.70 -25.29
N PHE A 52 -4.72 2.46 -25.03
CA PHE A 52 -4.79 3.50 -24.00
C PHE A 52 -5.22 2.99 -22.61
N PHE A 53 -5.49 1.70 -22.46
CA PHE A 53 -5.99 1.08 -21.23
C PHE A 53 -5.07 -0.06 -20.77
N ASP A 54 -4.68 -0.04 -19.50
CA ASP A 54 -3.91 -1.11 -18.87
C ASP A 54 -4.86 -1.99 -18.04
N VAL A 55 -5.10 -3.22 -18.51
CA VAL A 55 -5.94 -4.21 -17.82
C VAL A 55 -5.18 -4.74 -16.60
N ASP A 56 -5.78 -4.64 -15.42
CA ASP A 56 -5.21 -5.17 -14.18
C ASP A 56 -5.57 -6.65 -14.03
N LEU A 57 -4.55 -7.49 -14.18
CA LEU A 57 -4.70 -8.94 -14.20
C LEU A 57 -5.14 -9.52 -12.83
N ARG A 58 -5.02 -8.76 -11.73
CA ARG A 58 -5.40 -9.24 -10.37
C ARG A 58 -6.88 -9.42 -10.18
N TYR A 59 -7.72 -8.81 -11.03
CA TYR A 59 -9.17 -8.87 -10.88
C TYR A 59 -9.81 -10.05 -11.61
N PHE A 60 -9.08 -10.73 -12.50
CA PHE A 60 -9.65 -11.80 -13.33
C PHE A 60 -10.20 -12.96 -12.53
N ILE A 61 -9.41 -13.46 -11.58
CA ILE A 61 -9.81 -14.57 -10.72
C ILE A 61 -9.21 -14.38 -9.33
N LYS A 62 -10.05 -14.53 -8.31
CA LYS A 62 -9.65 -14.64 -6.91
C LYS A 62 -10.47 -15.73 -6.24
N TYR A 63 -9.98 -16.21 -5.11
CA TYR A 63 -10.74 -17.10 -4.25
C TYR A 63 -10.57 -16.70 -2.79
N ASN A 64 -11.66 -16.71 -2.04
CA ASN A 64 -11.66 -16.71 -0.58
C ASN A 64 -12.88 -17.47 -0.06
N ASN A 65 -12.89 -17.78 1.25
CA ASN A 65 -13.93 -18.62 1.84
C ASN A 65 -15.32 -17.96 1.90
N TYR A 66 -15.40 -16.63 1.79
CA TYR A 66 -16.64 -15.88 1.83
C TYR A 66 -17.30 -15.79 0.43
N GLU A 67 -16.58 -15.28 -0.57
CA GLU A 67 -17.06 -15.09 -1.95
C GLU A 67 -17.01 -16.38 -2.79
N GLY A 68 -16.26 -17.39 -2.35
CA GLY A 68 -15.87 -18.52 -3.20
C GLY A 68 -14.97 -18.04 -4.33
N PHE A 69 -15.22 -18.49 -5.57
CA PHE A 69 -14.57 -17.91 -6.73
C PHE A 69 -15.15 -16.52 -7.03
N ARG A 70 -14.25 -15.55 -7.19
CA ARG A 70 -14.55 -14.18 -7.59
C ARG A 70 -13.97 -13.93 -8.98
N PHE A 71 -14.83 -13.58 -9.91
CA PHE A 71 -14.45 -13.20 -11.27
C PHE A 71 -14.65 -11.71 -11.45
N GLY A 72 -13.73 -11.07 -12.16
CA GLY A 72 -13.80 -9.63 -12.36
C GLY A 72 -12.98 -9.14 -13.53
N PHE A 73 -13.14 -7.85 -13.77
CA PHE A 73 -12.41 -7.11 -14.77
C PHE A 73 -12.10 -5.73 -14.21
N GLY A 74 -10.87 -5.28 -14.39
CA GLY A 74 -10.44 -3.98 -13.90
C GLY A 74 -9.23 -3.48 -14.65
N GLY A 75 -8.91 -2.22 -14.44
CA GLY A 75 -7.77 -1.59 -15.08
C GLY A 75 -7.75 -0.09 -14.87
N ILE A 76 -6.81 0.53 -15.56
CA ILE A 76 -6.54 1.97 -15.45
C ILE A 76 -6.11 2.51 -16.82
N THR A 77 -6.55 3.72 -17.16
CA THR A 77 -6.08 4.41 -18.36
C THR A 77 -4.60 4.78 -18.21
N ASN A 78 -3.87 4.77 -19.32
CA ASN A 78 -2.45 5.07 -19.34
C ASN A 78 -2.14 6.42 -20.01
N GLU A 79 -0.85 6.75 -20.07
CA GLU A 79 -0.40 8.07 -20.55
C GLU A 79 -0.67 8.31 -22.04
N ARG A 80 -1.08 7.28 -22.81
CA ARG A 80 -1.53 7.45 -24.20
C ARG A 80 -2.89 8.11 -24.29
N LEU A 81 -3.76 7.95 -23.29
CA LEU A 81 -5.02 8.70 -23.23
C LEU A 81 -4.76 10.11 -22.70
N PHE A 82 -4.19 10.21 -21.50
CA PHE A 82 -3.90 11.47 -20.83
C PHE A 82 -2.58 11.39 -20.07
N LYS A 83 -1.66 12.33 -20.34
CA LYS A 83 -0.34 12.37 -19.67
C LYS A 83 -0.43 12.65 -18.16
N ASN A 84 -1.44 13.42 -17.76
CA ASN A 84 -1.57 13.96 -16.40
C ASN A 84 -2.82 13.46 -15.67
N PHE A 85 -3.59 12.55 -16.28
CA PHE A 85 -4.82 12.03 -15.69
C PHE A 85 -4.93 10.54 -15.92
N LYS A 86 -5.40 9.82 -14.90
CA LYS A 86 -5.66 8.38 -14.99
C LYS A 86 -7.01 8.09 -14.40
N VAL A 87 -7.88 7.41 -15.14
CA VAL A 87 -9.15 6.88 -14.63
C VAL A 87 -9.00 5.39 -14.49
N GLY A 88 -9.44 4.83 -13.38
CA GLY A 88 -9.36 3.40 -13.15
C GLY A 88 -10.50 2.89 -12.28
N GLY A 89 -10.67 1.58 -12.33
CA GLY A 89 -11.74 0.92 -11.62
C GLY A 89 -11.72 -0.58 -11.87
N TYR A 90 -12.65 -1.26 -11.22
CA TYR A 90 -12.93 -2.67 -11.44
C TYR A 90 -14.38 -2.98 -11.13
N VAL A 91 -14.85 -4.09 -11.69
CA VAL A 91 -16.08 -4.77 -11.29
C VAL A 91 -15.75 -6.24 -11.11
N ALA A 92 -16.32 -6.86 -10.09
CA ALA A 92 -16.18 -8.27 -9.81
C ALA A 92 -17.47 -8.82 -9.21
N ARG A 93 -17.65 -10.14 -9.30
CA ARG A 93 -18.77 -10.87 -8.69
C ARG A 93 -18.26 -12.16 -8.08
N GLY A 94 -18.63 -12.43 -6.84
CA GLY A 94 -18.41 -13.71 -6.19
C GLY A 94 -19.51 -14.71 -6.55
N ILE A 95 -19.14 -15.98 -6.69
CA ILE A 95 -20.10 -17.05 -6.99
C ILE A 95 -20.92 -17.40 -5.75
N LYS A 96 -20.31 -17.43 -4.56
CA LYS A 96 -20.97 -17.91 -3.34
C LYS A 96 -21.86 -16.87 -2.68
N ASP A 97 -21.45 -15.61 -2.69
CA ASP A 97 -22.20 -14.50 -2.12
C ASP A 97 -23.11 -13.79 -3.13
N GLU A 98 -22.96 -14.11 -4.42
CA GLU A 98 -23.72 -13.59 -5.57
C GLU A 98 -23.70 -12.06 -5.77
N GLU A 99 -22.95 -11.33 -4.94
CA GLU A 99 -22.92 -9.88 -4.90
C GLU A 99 -21.83 -9.27 -5.79
N TYR A 100 -22.10 -8.08 -6.34
CA TYR A 100 -21.12 -7.31 -7.11
C TYR A 100 -20.24 -6.44 -6.21
N LYS A 101 -18.96 -6.35 -6.57
CA LYS A 101 -17.96 -5.49 -5.94
C LYS A 101 -17.33 -4.61 -6.99
N TYR A 102 -17.09 -3.35 -6.68
CA TYR A 102 -16.63 -2.41 -7.68
C TYR A 102 -15.88 -1.22 -7.08
N SER A 103 -15.03 -0.63 -7.92
CA SER A 103 -14.41 0.66 -7.64
C SER A 103 -14.36 1.48 -8.90
N LEU A 104 -14.47 2.80 -8.72
CA LEU A 104 -14.23 3.79 -9.77
C LEU A 104 -13.54 4.99 -9.17
N GLY A 105 -12.58 5.54 -9.91
CA GLY A 105 -11.92 6.77 -9.50
C GLY A 105 -10.87 7.22 -10.49
N GLY A 106 -10.10 8.22 -10.07
CA GLY A 106 -9.03 8.73 -10.89
C GLY A 106 -7.93 9.41 -10.11
N ASN A 107 -6.83 9.68 -10.81
CA ASN A 107 -5.63 10.33 -10.31
C ASN A 107 -5.23 11.47 -11.24
N ILE A 108 -4.99 12.64 -10.69
CA ILE A 108 -4.49 13.82 -11.40
C ILE A 108 -3.03 14.03 -10.97
N LYS A 109 -2.13 14.13 -11.94
CA LYS A 109 -0.72 14.47 -11.74
C LYS A 109 -0.62 15.98 -11.55
N LEU A 110 -0.37 16.42 -10.32
CA LEU A 110 -0.23 17.84 -9.99
C LEU A 110 1.17 18.37 -10.29
N ASN A 111 2.20 17.53 -10.14
CA ASN A 111 3.58 17.91 -10.42
C ASN A 111 4.40 16.71 -10.90
N SER A 112 4.96 16.81 -12.11
CA SER A 112 5.76 15.74 -12.71
C SER A 112 7.14 15.57 -12.09
N LYS A 113 7.77 16.67 -11.60
CA LYS A 113 9.13 16.65 -11.04
C LYS A 113 9.16 15.96 -9.68
N THR A 114 8.16 16.24 -8.84
CA THR A 114 8.02 15.64 -7.50
C THR A 114 7.01 14.50 -7.46
N ARG A 115 6.54 14.04 -8.65
CA ARG A 115 5.55 12.96 -8.82
C ARG A 115 4.36 13.09 -7.85
N THR A 116 3.82 14.31 -7.76
CA THR A 116 2.67 14.59 -6.90
C THR A 116 1.39 14.15 -7.58
N TRP A 117 0.57 13.34 -6.89
CA TRP A 117 -0.70 12.85 -7.39
C TRP A 117 -1.83 13.16 -6.41
N LEU A 118 -2.91 13.70 -6.93
CA LEU A 118 -4.19 13.78 -6.24
C LEU A 118 -5.08 12.65 -6.73
N SER A 119 -5.67 11.88 -5.82
CA SER A 119 -6.52 10.74 -6.12
C SER A 119 -7.92 10.94 -5.55
N LEU A 120 -8.95 10.44 -6.24
CA LEU A 120 -10.31 10.35 -5.74
C LEU A 120 -10.91 9.02 -6.18
N TYR A 121 -11.42 8.24 -5.23
CA TYR A 121 -11.99 6.92 -5.49
C TYR A 121 -13.24 6.66 -4.66
N TYR A 122 -14.19 5.98 -5.28
CA TYR A 122 -15.25 5.25 -4.60
C TYR A 122 -14.96 3.75 -4.67
N VAL A 123 -15.23 3.03 -3.58
CA VAL A 123 -15.10 1.57 -3.52
C VAL A 123 -16.31 1.01 -2.77
N ASN A 124 -16.85 -0.08 -3.29
CA ASN A 124 -17.83 -0.95 -2.61
C ASN A 124 -17.31 -2.38 -2.74
N ASP A 125 -16.79 -2.93 -1.66
CA ASP A 125 -16.12 -4.24 -1.65
C ASP A 125 -16.13 -4.82 -0.23
N ILE A 126 -15.51 -5.99 -0.06
CA ILE A 126 -15.24 -6.60 1.23
C ILE A 126 -13.77 -6.40 1.63
N ASN A 127 -13.48 -6.33 2.92
CA ASN A 127 -12.12 -6.31 3.44
C ASN A 127 -11.95 -7.30 4.59
N GLU A 128 -10.71 -7.77 4.74
CA GLU A 128 -10.30 -8.70 5.79
C GLU A 128 -10.29 -7.98 7.15
N ILE A 129 -10.85 -8.62 8.18
CA ILE A 129 -10.71 -8.18 9.57
C ILE A 129 -9.23 -8.34 10.00
N GLY A 130 -8.71 -7.38 10.77
CA GLY A 130 -7.32 -7.40 11.26
C GLY A 130 -6.28 -7.08 10.19
N SER A 131 -6.68 -6.47 9.07
CA SER A 131 -5.75 -6.08 8.02
C SER A 131 -5.23 -4.66 8.21
N PHE A 132 -3.90 -4.51 8.29
CA PHE A 132 -3.22 -3.23 8.31
C PHE A 132 -2.46 -3.03 6.99
N LYS A 133 -2.81 -1.98 6.22
CA LYS A 133 -2.19 -1.67 4.92
C LYS A 133 -1.53 -0.30 4.99
N TYR A 134 -0.23 -0.23 4.67
CA TYR A 134 0.47 1.05 4.56
C TYR A 134 0.14 1.73 3.23
N LEU A 135 -0.20 3.01 3.24
CA LEU A 135 -0.56 3.73 2.01
C LEU A 135 0.62 3.86 1.04
N THR A 136 1.82 4.02 1.59
CA THR A 136 3.07 4.22 0.84
C THR A 136 3.73 2.92 0.40
N ASP A 137 3.07 1.78 0.56
CA ASP A 137 3.59 0.52 0.09
C ASP A 137 3.56 0.39 -1.43
N ALA A 138 4.61 -0.24 -1.96
CA ALA A 138 4.64 -0.65 -3.35
C ALA A 138 3.51 -1.66 -3.59
N ARG A 139 2.82 -1.50 -4.74
CA ARG A 139 1.82 -2.46 -5.20
C ARG A 139 2.50 -3.81 -5.42
N VAL A 140 2.06 -4.83 -4.68
CA VAL A 140 2.39 -6.23 -4.95
C VAL A 140 1.38 -6.80 -5.94
N TYR A 141 1.89 -7.46 -6.98
CA TYR A 141 1.08 -8.23 -7.92
C TYR A 141 1.20 -9.72 -7.60
N SER A 142 0.05 -10.40 -7.53
CA SER A 142 -0.01 -11.85 -7.64
C SER A 142 -1.28 -12.23 -8.39
N VAL A 143 -1.18 -13.21 -9.29
CA VAL A 143 -2.35 -13.82 -9.96
C VAL A 143 -3.22 -14.55 -8.94
N PHE A 144 -2.57 -15.19 -7.97
CA PHE A 144 -3.23 -15.98 -6.92
C PHE A 144 -2.63 -15.62 -5.57
N GLU A 145 -3.47 -15.39 -4.57
CA GLU A 145 -3.06 -15.06 -3.20
C GLU A 145 -3.41 -16.25 -2.27
N PRO A 146 -2.51 -17.25 -2.08
CA PRO A 146 -2.84 -18.46 -1.32
C PRO A 146 -3.32 -18.18 0.11
N ARG A 147 -2.83 -17.08 0.72
CA ARG A 147 -3.21 -16.67 2.08
C ARG A 147 -4.72 -16.47 2.25
N LEU A 148 -5.43 -16.08 1.17
CA LEU A 148 -6.87 -15.84 1.21
C LEU A 148 -7.69 -17.10 1.52
N LEU A 149 -7.10 -18.29 1.33
CA LEU A 149 -7.72 -19.57 1.75
C LEU A 149 -7.82 -19.70 3.27
N ASN A 150 -6.95 -19.02 4.02
CA ASN A 150 -6.92 -19.08 5.48
C ASN A 150 -7.66 -17.91 6.13
N VAL A 151 -8.06 -16.89 5.36
CA VAL A 151 -8.82 -15.76 5.88
C VAL A 151 -10.31 -16.08 5.81
N THR A 152 -10.97 -16.03 6.96
CA THR A 152 -12.40 -16.38 7.09
C THR A 152 -13.28 -15.21 7.47
N GLN A 153 -12.70 -14.11 7.98
CA GLN A 153 -13.43 -13.00 8.57
C GLN A 153 -13.37 -11.75 7.69
N PHE A 154 -14.53 -11.31 7.23
CA PHE A 154 -14.68 -10.17 6.33
C PHE A 154 -15.76 -9.20 6.82
N TYR A 155 -15.68 -7.97 6.34
CA TYR A 155 -16.76 -6.99 6.44
C TYR A 155 -16.93 -6.26 5.11
N THR A 156 -18.15 -5.78 4.87
CA THR A 156 -18.44 -4.96 3.69
C THR A 156 -18.12 -3.51 4.01
N TYR A 157 -17.47 -2.82 3.07
CA TYR A 157 -17.15 -1.41 3.21
C TYR A 157 -17.50 -0.64 1.93
N ARG A 158 -18.10 0.53 2.12
CA ARG A 158 -18.37 1.51 1.08
C ARG A 158 -17.62 2.78 1.43
N THR A 159 -16.59 3.11 0.67
CA THR A 159 -15.69 4.21 1.01
C THR A 159 -15.55 5.20 -0.12
N TRP A 160 -15.64 6.48 0.24
CA TRP A 160 -15.08 7.57 -0.53
C TRP A 160 -13.71 7.88 0.05
N ARG A 161 -12.68 7.92 -0.80
CA ARG A 161 -11.34 8.31 -0.39
C ARG A 161 -10.73 9.31 -1.36
N THR A 162 -10.08 10.32 -0.82
CA THR A 162 -9.24 11.25 -1.55
C THR A 162 -7.86 11.29 -0.90
N GLY A 163 -6.81 11.38 -1.71
CA GLY A 163 -5.45 11.35 -1.18
C GLY A 163 -4.48 12.12 -2.03
N LEU A 164 -3.53 12.78 -1.36
CA LEU A 164 -2.42 13.49 -1.97
C LEU A 164 -1.13 12.72 -1.67
N GLN A 165 -0.57 12.10 -2.70
CA GLN A 165 0.74 11.46 -2.64
C GLN A 165 1.80 12.43 -3.15
N HIS A 166 2.95 12.49 -2.48
CA HIS A 166 4.08 13.33 -2.85
C HIS A 166 5.40 12.58 -2.71
N GLU A 167 6.27 12.68 -3.71
CA GLU A 167 7.63 12.15 -3.67
C GLU A 167 8.60 13.32 -3.42
N PHE A 168 8.98 13.55 -2.15
CA PHE A 168 9.95 14.59 -1.79
C PHE A 168 11.33 14.32 -2.38
N SER A 169 11.68 13.03 -2.50
CA SER A 169 12.86 12.55 -3.23
C SER A 169 12.64 11.11 -3.66
N LYS A 170 13.50 10.57 -4.53
CA LYS A 170 13.47 9.15 -4.92
C LYS A 170 13.52 8.16 -3.74
N LYS A 171 13.91 8.64 -2.55
CA LYS A 171 14.05 7.85 -1.32
C LYS A 171 12.91 8.11 -0.33
N LEU A 172 12.09 9.13 -0.51
CA LEU A 172 11.09 9.57 0.47
C LEU A 172 9.76 9.85 -0.24
N VAL A 173 8.78 9.00 0.04
CA VAL A 173 7.40 9.15 -0.43
C VAL A 173 6.46 9.35 0.77
N SER A 174 5.50 10.26 0.62
CA SER A 174 4.43 10.46 1.58
C SER A 174 3.07 10.40 0.91
N GLU A 175 2.05 10.05 1.69
CA GLU A 175 0.65 10.17 1.30
C GLU A 175 -0.17 10.68 2.49
N ILE A 176 -1.00 11.70 2.25
CA ILE A 176 -2.10 12.05 3.13
C ILE A 176 -3.41 11.64 2.48
N ARG A 177 -4.27 10.94 3.21
CA ARG A 177 -5.56 10.44 2.73
C ARG A 177 -6.67 10.80 3.69
N PHE A 178 -7.78 11.23 3.13
CA PHE A 178 -9.05 11.40 3.81
C PHE A 178 -10.01 10.32 3.30
N SER A 179 -10.69 9.63 4.20
CA SER A 179 -11.69 8.62 3.83
C SER A 179 -12.93 8.72 4.70
N GLN A 180 -14.08 8.50 4.08
CA GLN A 180 -15.36 8.30 4.75
C GLN A 180 -15.88 6.93 4.33
N THR A 181 -16.11 6.06 5.31
CA THR A 181 -16.41 4.65 5.10
C THR A 181 -17.66 4.29 5.86
N LYS A 182 -18.65 3.71 5.17
CA LYS A 182 -19.76 2.98 5.79
C LYS A 182 -19.39 1.51 5.87
N ILE A 183 -19.59 0.91 7.04
CA ILE A 183 -19.24 -0.48 7.33
C ILE A 183 -20.52 -1.23 7.66
N ASP A 184 -20.71 -2.35 6.96
CA ASP A 184 -21.77 -3.31 7.23
C ASP A 184 -21.12 -4.65 7.61
N GLN A 185 -21.44 -5.17 8.79
CA GLN A 185 -20.86 -6.44 9.27
C GLN A 185 -21.50 -7.62 8.57
N ILE A 186 -20.66 -8.50 8.04
CA ILE A 186 -21.05 -9.80 7.51
C ILE A 186 -21.30 -10.76 8.68
N GLU A 187 -20.34 -10.79 9.61
CA GLU A 187 -20.38 -11.64 10.80
C GLU A 187 -21.36 -11.09 11.85
N ASN A 188 -21.74 -11.93 12.82
CA ASN A 188 -22.53 -11.51 13.97
C ASN A 188 -21.66 -10.76 15.00
N TYR A 189 -21.09 -9.63 14.57
CA TYR A 189 -20.24 -8.76 15.35
C TYR A 189 -20.99 -7.47 15.71
N HIS A 190 -20.88 -7.07 16.97
CA HIS A 190 -21.36 -5.78 17.47
C HIS A 190 -20.25 -5.13 18.28
N PHE A 191 -19.93 -3.88 17.96
CA PHE A 191 -19.02 -3.08 18.76
C PHE A 191 -19.81 -2.42 19.90
N LEU A 192 -19.44 -2.72 21.15
CA LEU A 192 -20.09 -2.16 22.34
C LEU A 192 -19.32 -0.92 22.80
N LYS A 193 -20.00 0.22 22.81
CA LYS A 193 -19.47 1.48 23.32
C LYS A 193 -20.52 2.16 24.18
N ASP A 194 -20.19 2.46 25.44
CA ASP A 194 -21.06 3.14 26.39
C ASP A 194 -22.46 2.50 26.52
N GLY A 195 -22.53 1.16 26.44
CA GLY A 195 -23.80 0.40 26.51
C GLY A 195 -24.60 0.35 25.19
N ILE A 196 -24.13 1.01 24.13
CA ILE A 196 -24.74 1.00 22.80
C ILE A 196 -24.03 -0.04 21.92
N ALA A 197 -24.80 -0.92 21.31
CA ALA A 197 -24.31 -1.93 20.37
C ALA A 197 -24.36 -1.42 18.92
N TYR A 198 -23.19 -1.26 18.30
CA TYR A 198 -23.06 -0.85 16.90
C TYR A 198 -22.83 -2.08 16.03
N LYS A 199 -23.84 -2.42 15.21
CA LYS A 199 -23.69 -3.41 14.13
C LYS A 199 -23.06 -2.75 12.91
N ASN A 200 -23.73 -1.74 12.36
CA ASN A 200 -23.26 -0.96 11.22
C ASN A 200 -22.88 0.44 11.70
N TYR A 201 -21.83 1.00 11.13
CA TYR A 201 -21.29 2.29 11.57
C TYR A 201 -20.55 3.00 10.44
N HIS A 202 -20.31 4.28 10.65
CA HIS A 202 -19.56 5.14 9.75
C HIS A 202 -18.25 5.55 10.41
N ILE A 203 -17.21 5.62 9.61
CA ILE A 203 -15.87 6.03 10.05
C ILE A 203 -15.37 7.09 9.08
N THR A 204 -14.96 8.23 9.63
CA THR A 204 -14.18 9.24 8.93
C THR A 204 -12.75 9.20 9.45
N GLU A 205 -11.80 8.99 8.54
CA GLU A 205 -10.37 8.88 8.85
C GLU A 205 -9.53 9.89 8.09
N VAL A 206 -8.50 10.39 8.77
CA VAL A 206 -7.34 11.04 8.16
C VAL A 206 -6.13 10.15 8.40
N THR A 207 -5.48 9.74 7.32
CA THR A 207 -4.28 8.88 7.36
C THR A 207 -3.10 9.64 6.77
N VAL A 208 -1.99 9.69 7.50
CA VAL A 208 -0.71 10.20 7.02
C VAL A 208 0.28 9.04 7.01
N SER A 209 0.87 8.78 5.86
CA SER A 209 1.84 7.70 5.65
C SER A 209 3.12 8.26 5.05
N CYS A 210 4.25 7.73 5.50
CA CYS A 210 5.57 8.11 5.04
C CYS A 210 6.43 6.86 4.92
N ARG A 211 7.16 6.73 3.81
CA ARG A 211 8.11 5.66 3.59
C ARG A 211 9.44 6.21 3.13
N ILE A 212 10.49 5.77 3.82
CA ILE A 212 11.88 6.01 3.45
C ILE A 212 12.44 4.70 2.89
N SER A 213 13.02 4.77 1.70
CA SER A 213 13.70 3.66 1.04
C SER A 213 15.09 4.16 0.63
N PRO A 214 16.09 3.98 1.50
CA PRO A 214 17.44 4.50 1.27
C PRO A 214 18.14 3.69 0.18
N GLN A 215 17.81 3.97 -1.08
CA GLN A 215 18.44 3.30 -2.22
C GLN A 215 19.97 3.49 -2.19
N THR A 216 20.72 2.39 -2.15
CA THR A 216 22.19 2.40 -2.24
C THR A 216 22.73 1.33 -3.18
N ASN A 217 23.20 1.81 -4.35
CA ASN A 217 24.24 1.20 -5.18
C ASN A 217 23.91 -0.07 -5.98
N PHE A 218 24.80 -0.32 -6.94
CA PHE A 218 24.77 -1.38 -7.94
C PHE A 218 26.08 -2.16 -7.84
N ILE A 219 26.05 -3.46 -8.09
CA ILE A 219 27.26 -4.28 -8.28
C ILE A 219 27.34 -4.59 -9.77
N THR A 220 28.48 -4.30 -10.40
CA THR A 220 28.78 -4.75 -11.76
C THR A 220 29.54 -6.07 -11.66
N THR A 221 28.98 -7.15 -12.20
CA THR A 221 29.69 -8.43 -12.37
C THR A 221 30.69 -8.32 -13.54
N ASP A 222 31.74 -9.13 -13.55
CA ASP A 222 32.77 -9.17 -14.62
C ASP A 222 32.19 -9.35 -16.04
N ASP A 223 31.00 -9.98 -16.16
CA ASP A 223 30.24 -10.12 -17.41
C ASP A 223 29.41 -8.87 -17.80
N GLY A 224 29.65 -7.73 -17.15
CA GLY A 224 28.96 -6.46 -17.42
C GLY A 224 27.50 -6.40 -16.94
N ARG A 225 27.05 -7.36 -16.12
CA ARG A 225 25.70 -7.35 -15.54
C ARG A 225 25.66 -6.40 -14.34
N ILE A 226 24.78 -5.40 -14.39
CA ILE A 226 24.51 -4.49 -13.28
C ILE A 226 23.42 -5.14 -12.42
N GLU A 227 23.78 -5.67 -11.24
CA GLU A 227 22.81 -6.07 -10.23
C GLU A 227 22.48 -4.89 -9.31
N TYR A 228 21.18 -4.60 -9.16
CA TYR A 228 20.68 -3.64 -8.18
C TYR A 228 20.55 -4.33 -6.82
N PHE A 229 21.17 -3.79 -5.78
CA PHE A 229 20.96 -4.28 -4.42
C PHE A 229 20.60 -3.13 -3.49
N ASP A 230 19.57 -3.31 -2.67
CA ASP A 230 19.12 -2.32 -1.70
C ASP A 230 19.65 -2.73 -0.32
N GLY A 231 20.80 -2.17 0.07
CA GLY A 231 21.53 -2.58 1.27
C GLY A 231 21.11 -1.90 2.57
N LEU A 232 20.06 -1.07 2.55
CA LEU A 232 19.58 -0.34 3.72
C LEU A 232 18.12 -0.67 4.05
N PRO A 233 17.73 -0.66 5.33
CA PRO A 233 16.37 -0.95 5.73
C PRO A 233 15.39 0.09 5.18
N LYS A 234 14.26 -0.39 4.68
CA LYS A 234 13.11 0.43 4.30
C LYS A 234 12.24 0.63 5.53
N ILE A 235 11.90 1.88 5.81
CA ILE A 235 11.11 2.23 6.99
C ILE A 235 9.81 2.87 6.52
N SER A 236 8.68 2.35 7.00
CA SER A 236 7.35 2.92 6.74
C SER A 236 6.68 3.25 8.07
N VAL A 237 6.12 4.46 8.16
CA VAL A 237 5.39 4.94 9.32
C VAL A 237 4.01 5.40 8.84
N GLN A 238 2.98 5.07 9.60
CA GLN A 238 1.61 5.48 9.31
C GLN A 238 0.88 5.90 10.57
N LEU A 239 0.27 7.08 10.54
CA LEU A 239 -0.62 7.59 11.57
C LEU A 239 -2.03 7.69 10.97
N THR A 240 -3.01 7.09 11.64
CA THR A 240 -4.42 7.19 11.28
C THR A 240 -5.20 7.79 12.43
N GLN A 241 -6.01 8.80 12.15
CA GLN A 241 -6.91 9.42 13.11
C GLN A 241 -8.35 9.24 12.64
N GLY A 242 -9.14 8.50 13.41
CA GLY A 242 -10.60 8.47 13.31
C GLY A 242 -11.19 9.71 13.98
N ILE A 243 -12.13 10.38 13.33
CA ILE A 243 -12.73 11.62 13.79
C ILE A 243 -14.24 11.42 13.89
N LYS A 244 -14.78 11.46 15.11
CA LYS A 244 -16.22 11.40 15.36
C LYS A 244 -16.94 12.66 14.84
N ASP A 245 -18.23 12.54 14.54
CA ASP A 245 -19.18 13.61 14.18
C ASP A 245 -18.91 14.28 12.82
N VAL A 246 -17.76 14.03 12.19
CA VAL A 246 -17.50 14.41 10.80
C VAL A 246 -18.13 13.39 9.85
N ALA A 247 -19.01 13.85 8.97
CA ALA A 247 -19.74 13.01 8.02
C ALA A 247 -20.44 11.80 8.68
N LYS A 248 -21.04 12.03 9.86
CA LYS A 248 -21.75 11.03 10.68
C LYS A 248 -20.86 9.89 11.20
N SER A 249 -19.55 10.11 11.31
CA SER A 249 -18.61 9.14 11.89
C SER A 249 -18.91 8.88 13.37
N ASP A 250 -18.87 7.61 13.77
CA ASP A 250 -19.30 7.17 15.10
C ASP A 250 -18.15 7.15 16.15
N PHE A 251 -16.90 7.06 15.69
CA PHE A 251 -15.76 6.75 16.54
C PHE A 251 -14.60 7.75 16.42
N THR A 252 -13.89 7.92 17.54
CA THR A 252 -12.62 8.63 17.63
C THR A 252 -11.57 7.65 18.11
N TYR A 253 -10.51 7.49 17.33
CA TYR A 253 -9.37 6.66 17.69
C TYR A 253 -8.12 7.08 16.94
N THR A 254 -6.98 6.60 17.40
CA THR A 254 -5.68 6.84 16.77
C THR A 254 -4.98 5.50 16.55
N LYS A 255 -4.44 5.28 15.35
CA LYS A 255 -3.59 4.12 15.03
C LYS A 255 -2.22 4.57 14.60
N LEU A 256 -1.19 3.88 15.09
CA LEU A 256 0.18 4.07 14.69
C LEU A 256 0.73 2.74 14.18
N GLY A 257 1.24 2.74 12.95
CA GLY A 257 1.91 1.62 12.33
C GLY A 257 3.37 1.94 12.04
N LEU A 258 4.26 1.00 12.30
CA LEU A 258 5.68 1.03 11.99
C LEU A 258 6.08 -0.26 11.29
N LYS A 259 6.79 -0.14 10.17
CA LYS A 259 7.33 -1.28 9.44
C LYS A 259 8.77 -1.04 9.06
N LEU A 260 9.63 -2.02 9.35
CA LEU A 260 11.03 -2.08 8.95
C LEU A 260 11.23 -3.34 8.12
N ASP A 261 11.65 -3.16 6.87
CA ASP A 261 11.89 -4.23 5.90
C ASP A 261 13.37 -4.15 5.47
N TYR A 262 14.16 -5.16 5.84
CA TYR A 262 15.59 -5.21 5.58
C TYR A 262 15.97 -6.49 4.85
N TYR A 263 16.50 -6.32 3.64
CA TYR A 263 16.83 -7.42 2.75
C TYR A 263 18.34 -7.50 2.56
N ILE A 264 18.92 -8.68 2.84
CA ILE A 264 20.32 -8.99 2.62
C ILE A 264 20.40 -9.96 1.45
N LYS A 265 20.92 -9.52 0.30
CA LYS A 265 21.20 -10.38 -0.86
C LYS A 265 22.70 -10.66 -0.87
N ARG A 266 23.05 -11.91 -1.16
CA ARG A 266 24.44 -12.37 -1.28
C ARG A 266 24.75 -12.68 -2.75
N THR A 267 26.02 -12.70 -3.10
CA THR A 267 26.49 -12.97 -4.47
C THR A 267 26.28 -14.42 -4.90
N ASP A 268 26.05 -15.34 -3.96
CA ASP A 268 25.74 -16.75 -4.17
C ASP A 268 24.25 -17.02 -4.50
N LEU A 269 23.50 -15.98 -4.89
CA LEU A 269 22.06 -16.02 -5.13
C LEU A 269 21.20 -16.31 -3.89
N SER A 270 21.78 -16.38 -2.69
CA SER A 270 21.02 -16.49 -1.45
C SER A 270 20.54 -15.12 -0.96
N SER A 271 19.49 -15.14 -0.13
CA SER A 271 18.98 -13.93 0.50
C SER A 271 18.44 -14.18 1.90
N THR A 272 18.40 -13.13 2.70
CA THR A 272 17.78 -13.13 4.03
C THR A 272 16.93 -11.87 4.15
N ASN A 273 15.67 -12.02 4.58
CA ASN A 273 14.76 -10.91 4.81
C ASN A 273 14.42 -10.82 6.30
N PHE A 274 14.60 -9.65 6.88
CA PHE A 274 14.12 -9.28 8.21
C PHE A 274 12.97 -8.29 8.06
N LEU A 275 11.76 -8.72 8.43
CA LEU A 275 10.58 -7.88 8.49
C LEU A 275 10.14 -7.72 9.94
N LEU A 276 10.14 -6.48 10.42
CA LEU A 276 9.56 -6.09 11.69
C LEU A 276 8.37 -5.18 11.41
N GLU A 277 7.18 -5.58 11.85
CA GLU A 277 5.96 -4.81 11.72
C GLU A 277 5.27 -4.69 13.07
N SER A 278 4.82 -3.49 13.41
CA SER A 278 4.05 -3.22 14.61
C SER A 278 2.96 -2.21 14.33
N ALA A 279 1.78 -2.47 14.89
CA ALA A 279 0.65 -1.56 14.86
C ALA A 279 0.05 -1.47 16.27
N ILE A 280 -0.25 -0.26 16.70
CA ILE A 280 -0.91 0.02 17.98
C ILE A 280 -2.06 0.97 17.75
N ALA A 281 -3.17 0.73 18.44
CA ALA A 281 -4.38 1.52 18.34
C ALA A 281 -4.81 2.01 19.74
N PHE A 282 -5.36 3.22 19.79
CA PHE A 282 -5.79 3.89 21.01
C PHE A 282 -7.20 4.46 20.83
N GLY A 283 -8.05 4.35 21.85
CA GLY A 283 -9.44 4.81 21.81
C GLY A 283 -10.42 3.74 21.36
N ASP A 284 -11.58 4.16 20.88
CA ASP A 284 -12.69 3.26 20.51
C ASP A 284 -12.48 2.70 19.11
N VAL A 285 -11.68 1.64 19.00
CA VAL A 285 -11.32 1.04 17.72
C VAL A 285 -12.13 -0.25 17.52
N PRO A 286 -13.06 -0.31 16.54
CA PRO A 286 -13.77 -1.53 16.26
C PRO A 286 -12.84 -2.56 15.59
N LEU A 287 -13.19 -3.84 15.71
CA LEU A 287 -12.36 -4.97 15.26
C LEU A 287 -12.04 -4.92 13.75
N THR A 288 -12.93 -4.34 12.93
CA THR A 288 -12.70 -4.15 11.49
C THR A 288 -11.54 -3.19 11.17
N HIS A 289 -11.12 -2.36 12.13
CA HIS A 289 -10.10 -1.33 12.00
C HIS A 289 -8.88 -1.57 12.91
N LEU A 290 -8.82 -2.70 13.63
CA LEU A 290 -7.62 -3.13 14.36
C LEU A 290 -6.53 -3.64 13.41
#